data_AF-A0A517Z700-F1
#
_entry.id   AF-A0A517Z700-F1
#
_cell.length_a   1.000
_cell.length_b   1.000
_cell.length_c   1.000
_cell.angle_alpha   90.00
_cell.angle_beta   90.00
_cell.angle_gamma   90.00
#
_symmetry.space_group_name_H-M   'P 1'
#
loop_
_entity.id
_entity.type
_entity.pdbx_description
1 polymer ?
#
loop_
_entity_poly.entity_id
_entity_poly.type
_entity_poly.pdbx_seq_one_letter_code
_entity_poly.pdbx_strand_id
1 'polypeptide(L)'
;MSRRLPARPSPWKGRAIHSGRILLFCAAILLIHWQHARVRSAASQTSGAELSLEEARSLFPAAVGLGDATADGGRQVLDDSGETLGTLLQTSPQADHIVGFSGPTNVLIGFDSDGRIAGLHVLSSGDTKDHVRQVVEDDSFMRSFDGMTREAASRRSDIDAVSGATLTSLAMAESVIHRLGGAQPSLRFPDPVSVEMAEKLFPEAADVVLPEATGGLWSVRDARGKDLGTLVRLSPAADNIVGYQGPTDGILGLGPDGAVIGLVVGETYDNEPYIDYVRDEKYFLNLFNEKPLAELAQLDPYEEQIEGVSGATMTSLAVVDGIVAAAKEAERIRSLPEPEEPPLVDLRTRDIGTAAVVLGGLLIGFTRLRGVWWIRLPWLLLVIGYLGFINGDMVSQAMLVGWAQSGVPWRSAAGLVLLTVAAFIVPFTSRTNLYCSHLCPHGAVQQLIRPRKRRRHPPRRVIRVVALIPGLLLAWVMIVAMGHLPFSLVDIEPFDAYVFRIAGWATITVAVVGLIASAFVPMAYCRYGCPTGALLDWLRLNARSDRLTWRDGLAVGLVLLALGYVLAG
;
A
#
# COMPACT_ATOMS: atom_id res chain seq x y z
N MET A 1 -19.84 -23.26 -62.99
CA MET A 1 -19.04 -22.43 -62.05
C MET A 1 -18.93 -23.17 -60.72
N SER A 2 -17.83 -23.90 -60.49
CA SER A 2 -17.56 -24.53 -59.19
C SER A 2 -17.18 -23.45 -58.19
N ARG A 3 -18.00 -23.26 -57.14
CA ARG A 3 -17.61 -22.44 -55.98
C ARG A 3 -16.40 -23.12 -55.34
N ARG A 4 -15.20 -22.60 -55.59
CA ARG A 4 -13.98 -23.00 -54.86
C ARG A 4 -14.28 -22.83 -53.37
N LEU A 5 -14.33 -23.94 -52.63
CA LEU A 5 -14.36 -23.90 -51.18
C LEU A 5 -13.13 -23.11 -50.71
N PRO A 6 -13.27 -22.12 -49.81
CA PRO A 6 -12.12 -21.35 -49.34
C PRO A 6 -11.09 -22.30 -48.73
N ALA A 7 -9.82 -22.12 -49.10
CA ALA A 7 -8.69 -22.90 -48.59
C ALA A 7 -8.74 -22.93 -47.05
N ARG A 8 -8.57 -24.11 -46.45
CA ARG A 8 -8.49 -24.24 -44.99
C ARG A 8 -7.31 -23.36 -44.52
N PRO A 9 -7.53 -22.42 -43.60
CA PRO A 9 -6.47 -21.55 -43.14
C PRO A 9 -5.34 -22.38 -42.50
N SER A 10 -4.10 -22.00 -42.77
CA SER A 10 -2.94 -22.66 -42.16
C SER A 10 -3.05 -22.58 -40.64
N PRO A 11 -2.91 -23.71 -39.91
CA PRO A 11 -2.97 -23.72 -38.44
C PRO A 11 -1.89 -22.82 -37.82
N TRP A 12 -0.78 -22.60 -38.53
CA TRP A 12 0.30 -21.71 -38.11
C TRP A 12 -0.11 -20.24 -38.08
N LYS A 13 -0.88 -19.78 -39.08
CA LYS A 13 -1.36 -18.38 -39.13
C LYS A 13 -2.29 -18.06 -37.96
N GLY A 14 -3.19 -18.98 -37.62
CA GLY A 14 -4.09 -18.83 -36.47
C GLY A 14 -3.34 -18.80 -35.14
N ARG A 15 -2.31 -19.63 -34.97
CA ARG A 15 -1.45 -19.61 -33.77
C ARG A 15 -0.61 -18.35 -33.66
N ALA A 16 -0.08 -17.84 -34.78
CA ALA A 16 0.71 -16.61 -34.81
C ALA A 16 -0.11 -15.38 -34.39
N ILE A 17 -1.30 -15.19 -34.97
CA ILE A 17 -2.19 -14.07 -34.60
C ILE A 17 -2.63 -14.17 -33.14
N HIS A 18 -2.98 -15.39 -32.68
CA HIS A 18 -3.36 -15.61 -31.28
C HIS A 18 -2.21 -15.28 -30.31
N SER A 19 -0.99 -15.70 -30.64
CA SER A 19 0.20 -15.34 -29.87
C SER A 19 0.43 -13.83 -29.88
N GLY A 20 0.21 -13.16 -31.02
CA GLY A 20 0.23 -11.71 -31.12
C GLY A 20 -0.78 -11.00 -30.20
N ARG A 21 -1.98 -11.54 -30.03
CA ARG A 21 -2.98 -11.00 -29.08
C ARG A 21 -2.51 -11.12 -27.63
N ILE A 22 -1.94 -12.26 -27.26
CA ILE A 22 -1.38 -12.48 -25.92
C ILE A 22 -0.22 -11.52 -25.68
N LEU A 23 0.67 -11.35 -26.67
CA LEU A 23 1.78 -10.41 -26.58
C LEU A 23 1.30 -8.96 -26.44
N LEU A 24 0.28 -8.54 -27.19
CA LEU A 24 -0.32 -7.20 -27.04
C LEU A 24 -0.92 -6.99 -25.64
N PHE A 25 -1.58 -8.01 -25.09
CA PHE A 25 -2.09 -7.94 -23.72
C PHE A 25 -0.98 -7.85 -22.68
N CYS A 26 0.09 -8.65 -22.82
CA CYS A 26 1.25 -8.56 -21.94
C CYS A 26 1.94 -7.19 -22.07
N ALA A 27 2.07 -6.67 -23.28
CA ALA A 27 2.62 -5.33 -23.53
C ALA A 27 1.78 -4.24 -22.85
N ALA A 28 0.45 -4.32 -22.91
CA ALA A 28 -0.42 -3.37 -22.21
C ALA A 28 -0.21 -3.40 -20.69
N ILE A 29 -0.10 -4.60 -20.08
CA ILE A 29 0.21 -4.74 -18.64
C ILE A 29 1.57 -4.13 -18.32
N LEU A 30 2.59 -4.44 -19.12
CA LEU A 30 3.95 -3.92 -18.91
C LEU A 30 4.02 -2.39 -19.06
N LEU A 31 3.28 -1.82 -20.02
CA LEU A 31 3.20 -0.37 -20.20
C LEU A 31 2.48 0.32 -19.03
N ILE A 32 1.39 -0.26 -18.51
CA ILE A 32 0.71 0.24 -17.31
C ILE A 32 1.66 0.19 -16.11
N HIS A 33 2.34 -0.94 -15.92
CA HIS A 33 3.33 -1.10 -14.84
C HIS A 33 4.44 -0.06 -14.95
N TRP A 34 5.00 0.10 -16.15
CA TRP A 34 6.10 1.02 -16.40
C TRP A 34 5.67 2.48 -16.23
N GLN A 35 4.50 2.86 -16.75
CA GLN A 35 3.94 4.20 -16.55
C GLN A 35 3.68 4.47 -15.08
N HIS A 36 3.12 3.52 -14.34
CA HIS A 36 2.86 3.68 -12.92
C HIS A 36 4.15 3.79 -12.11
N ALA A 37 5.16 2.97 -12.41
CA ALA A 37 6.49 3.11 -11.83
C ALA A 37 7.09 4.49 -12.14
N ARG A 38 6.93 4.99 -13.37
CA ARG A 38 7.40 6.31 -13.81
C ARG A 38 6.67 7.46 -13.14
N VAL A 39 5.34 7.42 -13.06
CA VAL A 39 4.54 8.46 -12.40
C VAL A 39 4.77 8.42 -10.90
N ARG A 40 4.98 7.25 -10.29
CA ARG A 40 5.36 7.15 -8.88
C ARG A 40 6.76 7.72 -8.65
N SER A 41 7.72 7.47 -9.54
CA SER A 41 9.03 8.12 -9.48
C SER A 41 8.92 9.64 -9.72
N ALA A 42 8.08 10.09 -10.65
CA ALA A 42 7.88 11.51 -10.95
C ALA A 42 7.11 12.26 -9.84
N ALA A 43 6.08 11.65 -9.24
CA ALA A 43 5.34 12.21 -8.11
C ALA A 43 6.21 12.27 -6.84
N SER A 44 7.16 11.33 -6.70
CA SER A 44 8.25 11.42 -5.73
C SER A 44 9.25 12.54 -6.06
N GLN A 45 9.31 13.02 -7.30
CA GLN A 45 10.15 14.14 -7.76
C GLN A 45 9.44 15.50 -7.67
N THR A 46 8.11 15.57 -7.79
CA THR A 46 7.34 16.84 -7.80
C THR A 46 6.96 17.37 -6.40
N SER A 47 7.09 16.55 -5.35
CA SER A 47 6.66 16.95 -4.00
C SER A 47 7.76 17.61 -3.15
N GLY A 48 8.97 17.82 -3.70
CA GLY A 48 10.03 18.60 -3.06
C GLY A 48 10.22 19.93 -3.77
N ALA A 49 10.45 21.02 -3.03
CA ALA A 49 10.88 22.29 -3.61
C ALA A 49 12.02 22.02 -4.63
N GLU A 50 11.93 22.60 -5.84
CA GLU A 50 12.96 22.40 -6.86
C GLU A 50 14.31 22.88 -6.33
N LEU A 51 15.25 21.94 -6.13
CA LEU A 51 16.61 22.26 -5.71
C LEU A 51 17.25 23.22 -6.71
N SER A 52 17.80 24.32 -6.19
CA SER A 52 18.51 25.34 -6.94
C SER A 52 19.98 25.00 -7.11
N LEU A 53 20.62 25.60 -8.12
CA LEU A 53 22.07 25.47 -8.31
C LEU A 53 22.86 26.07 -7.13
N GLU A 54 22.30 27.04 -6.42
CA GLU A 54 22.93 27.65 -5.24
C GLU A 54 22.99 26.65 -4.08
N GLU A 55 21.89 25.95 -3.81
CA GLU A 55 21.85 24.86 -2.82
C GLU A 55 22.78 23.72 -3.22
N ALA A 56 22.89 23.39 -4.51
CA ALA A 56 23.85 22.38 -4.98
C ALA A 56 25.30 22.78 -4.69
N ARG A 57 25.64 24.06 -4.86
CA ARG A 57 26.98 24.60 -4.59
C ARG A 57 27.35 24.62 -3.11
N SER A 58 26.37 24.55 -2.21
CA SER A 58 26.63 24.45 -0.76
C SER A 58 27.38 23.16 -0.39
N LEU A 59 27.14 22.07 -1.13
CA LEU A 59 27.79 20.77 -0.93
C LEU A 59 28.79 20.42 -2.03
N PHE A 60 28.59 20.91 -3.24
CA PHE A 60 29.46 20.68 -4.40
C PHE A 60 29.91 22.02 -5.00
N PRO A 61 30.98 22.65 -4.50
CA PRO A 61 31.41 23.98 -4.99
C PRO A 61 31.71 24.04 -6.50
N ALA A 62 32.08 22.91 -7.11
CA ALA A 62 32.31 22.76 -8.54
C ALA A 62 31.02 22.62 -9.38
N ALA A 63 29.83 22.65 -8.75
CA ALA A 63 28.56 22.48 -9.45
C ALA A 63 28.28 23.64 -10.43
N VAL A 64 28.14 23.28 -11.70
CA VAL A 64 27.76 24.19 -12.79
C VAL A 64 26.34 23.90 -13.30
N GLY A 65 25.83 22.68 -13.07
CA GLY A 65 24.47 22.31 -13.44
C GLY A 65 23.84 21.27 -12.51
N LEU A 66 22.53 21.11 -12.63
CA LEU A 66 21.76 20.02 -12.04
C LEU A 66 21.29 19.09 -13.15
N GLY A 67 21.60 17.82 -13.01
CA GLY A 67 21.20 16.78 -13.94
C GLY A 67 19.80 16.24 -13.66
N ASP A 68 19.56 15.03 -14.19
CA ASP A 68 18.30 14.33 -14.05
C ASP A 68 17.99 13.98 -12.59
N ALA A 69 16.71 13.79 -12.32
CA ALA A 69 16.27 13.33 -11.02
C ALA A 69 16.51 11.83 -10.84
N THR A 70 16.95 11.46 -9.65
CA THR A 70 17.22 10.06 -9.30
C THR A 70 15.95 9.35 -8.86
N ALA A 71 15.98 8.01 -8.87
CA ALA A 71 14.82 7.17 -8.57
C ALA A 71 14.26 7.34 -7.15
N ASP A 72 15.09 7.80 -6.22
CA ASP A 72 14.76 8.05 -4.82
C ASP A 72 14.30 9.50 -4.55
N GLY A 73 14.10 10.31 -5.59
CA GLY A 73 13.65 11.70 -5.48
C GLY A 73 14.79 12.70 -5.26
N GLY A 74 16.03 12.31 -5.54
CA GLY A 74 17.19 13.19 -5.55
C GLY A 74 17.47 13.81 -6.92
N ARG A 75 18.58 14.56 -7.04
CA ARG A 75 19.04 15.23 -8.27
C ARG A 75 20.53 15.04 -8.47
N GLN A 76 20.95 14.72 -9.69
CA GLN A 76 22.37 14.70 -10.02
C GLN A 76 22.98 16.11 -10.01
N VAL A 77 24.24 16.21 -9.64
CA VAL A 77 25.04 17.43 -9.68
C VAL A 77 26.11 17.30 -10.75
N LEU A 78 26.22 18.29 -11.63
CA LEU A 78 27.09 18.27 -12.80
C LEU A 78 28.20 19.31 -12.69
N ASP A 79 29.39 18.95 -13.14
CA ASP A 79 30.52 19.87 -13.32
C ASP A 79 30.46 20.64 -14.65
N ASP A 80 31.52 21.38 -14.97
CA ASP A 80 31.65 22.16 -16.22
C ASP A 80 31.82 21.29 -17.48
N SER A 81 32.25 20.04 -17.31
CA SER A 81 32.42 19.05 -18.37
C SER A 81 31.13 18.25 -18.65
N GLY A 82 30.14 18.36 -17.76
CA GLY A 82 28.90 17.59 -17.79
C GLY A 82 29.01 16.22 -17.13
N GLU A 83 30.10 15.95 -16.39
CA GLU A 83 30.28 14.75 -15.58
C GLU A 83 29.53 14.89 -14.24
N THR A 84 29.04 13.76 -13.72
CA THR A 84 28.31 13.72 -12.45
C THR A 84 29.28 13.79 -11.28
N LEU A 85 29.24 14.89 -10.53
CA LEU A 85 29.96 15.07 -9.26
C LEU A 85 29.36 14.25 -8.13
N GLY A 86 28.05 14.02 -8.19
CA GLY A 86 27.30 13.38 -7.11
C GLY A 86 25.79 13.48 -7.28
N THR A 87 25.06 13.14 -6.22
CA THR A 87 23.59 13.21 -6.12
C THR A 87 23.18 13.96 -4.86
N LEU A 88 22.16 14.80 -4.95
CA LEU A 88 21.53 15.50 -3.83
C LEU A 88 20.18 14.88 -3.49
N LEU A 89 19.86 14.80 -2.20
CA LEU A 89 18.58 14.31 -1.70
C LEU A 89 18.10 15.23 -0.58
N GLN A 90 16.82 15.55 -0.48
CA GLN A 90 16.30 16.34 0.65
C GLN A 90 15.37 15.50 1.54
N THR A 91 15.30 15.83 2.84
CA THR A 91 14.47 15.10 3.82
C THR A 91 12.99 15.40 3.69
N SER A 92 12.61 16.60 3.26
CA SER A 92 11.22 16.98 3.01
C SER A 92 10.71 16.46 1.65
N PRO A 93 9.43 16.04 1.54
CA PRO A 93 8.40 16.03 2.58
C PRO A 93 8.36 14.74 3.42
N GLN A 94 9.24 13.77 3.15
CA GLN A 94 9.13 12.44 3.75
C GLN A 94 9.43 12.41 5.25
N ALA A 95 10.16 13.39 5.77
CA ALA A 95 10.53 13.50 7.18
C ALA A 95 9.81 14.64 7.92
N ASP A 96 8.83 15.31 7.31
CA ASP A 96 8.19 16.51 7.88
C ASP A 96 7.41 16.24 9.18
N HIS A 97 7.09 14.97 9.47
CA HIS A 97 6.47 14.56 10.72
C HIS A 97 7.47 14.42 11.89
N ILE A 98 8.78 14.47 11.64
CA ILE A 98 9.82 14.46 12.68
C ILE A 98 10.08 15.91 13.10
N VAL A 99 9.73 16.24 14.34
CA VAL A 99 9.73 17.61 14.84
C VAL A 99 10.88 17.82 15.82
N GLY A 100 11.63 18.92 15.65
CA GLY A 100 12.64 19.37 16.59
C GLY A 100 12.02 20.00 17.84
N PHE A 101 12.54 21.15 18.24
CA PHE A 101 11.98 21.91 19.36
C PHE A 101 10.68 22.65 18.98
N SER A 102 10.57 23.20 17.77
CA SER A 102 9.33 23.88 17.31
C SER A 102 8.78 23.41 15.96
N GLY A 103 9.58 22.74 15.13
CA GLY A 103 9.15 22.33 13.79
C GLY A 103 10.14 21.38 13.10
N PRO A 104 9.76 20.81 11.95
CA PRO A 104 10.65 19.94 11.17
C PRO A 104 11.79 20.73 10.50
N THR A 105 12.88 20.04 10.20
CA THR A 105 14.03 20.62 9.48
C THR A 105 14.26 19.91 8.15
N ASN A 106 14.22 20.66 7.05
CA ASN A 106 14.54 20.16 5.72
C ASN A 106 16.05 20.19 5.50
N VAL A 107 16.65 19.02 5.36
CA VAL A 107 18.08 18.81 5.20
C VAL A 107 18.36 18.30 3.79
N LEU A 108 19.28 18.96 3.11
CA LEU A 108 19.93 18.50 1.89
C LEU A 108 21.08 17.56 2.26
N ILE A 109 21.11 16.40 1.62
CA ILE A 109 22.09 15.33 1.78
C ILE A 109 22.80 15.18 0.43
N GLY A 110 24.12 15.40 0.42
CA GLY A 110 24.94 15.19 -0.77
C GLY A 110 25.59 13.82 -0.74
N PHE A 111 25.54 13.11 -1.86
CA PHE A 111 26.27 11.87 -2.10
C PHE A 111 27.32 12.11 -3.19
N ASP A 112 28.57 11.72 -2.96
CA ASP A 112 29.61 11.73 -3.97
C ASP A 112 29.38 10.65 -5.05
N SER A 113 30.26 10.60 -6.04
CA SER A 113 30.23 9.63 -7.13
C SER A 113 30.40 8.16 -6.69
N ASP A 114 30.96 7.93 -5.50
CA ASP A 114 31.12 6.60 -4.88
C ASP A 114 29.87 6.20 -4.04
N GLY A 115 28.85 7.06 -3.99
CA GLY A 115 27.62 6.82 -3.22
C GLY A 115 27.80 7.01 -1.71
N ARG A 116 28.80 7.78 -1.29
CA ARG A 116 29.05 8.14 0.12
C ARG A 116 28.57 9.55 0.39
N ILE A 117 28.13 9.82 1.62
CA ILE A 117 27.66 11.14 2.01
C ILE A 117 28.84 12.12 1.98
N ALA A 118 28.74 13.13 1.11
CA ALA A 118 29.72 14.20 0.96
C ALA A 118 29.48 15.36 1.95
N GLY A 119 28.25 15.49 2.46
CA GLY A 119 27.91 16.48 3.47
C GLY A 119 26.40 16.69 3.62
N LEU A 120 26.05 17.47 4.64
CA LEU A 120 24.68 17.90 4.95
C LEU A 120 24.56 19.42 4.89
N HIS A 121 23.40 19.92 4.46
CA HIS A 121 23.10 21.35 4.44
C HIS A 121 21.63 21.60 4.80
N VAL A 122 21.35 22.58 5.66
CA VAL A 122 19.98 22.92 6.06
C VAL A 122 19.36 23.84 5.03
N LEU A 123 18.27 23.41 4.39
CA LEU A 123 17.52 24.20 3.42
C LEU A 123 16.52 25.13 4.10
N SER A 124 15.77 24.58 5.05
CA SER A 124 14.78 25.32 5.83
C SER A 124 14.51 24.60 7.15
N SER A 125 14.00 25.34 8.13
CA SER A 125 13.60 24.76 9.41
C SER A 125 12.39 25.51 9.98
N GLY A 126 11.45 24.77 10.54
CA GLY A 126 10.36 25.29 11.36
C GLY A 126 10.78 25.49 12.82
N ASP A 127 12.03 25.22 13.18
CA ASP A 127 12.54 25.36 14.53
C ASP A 127 12.98 26.81 14.86
N THR A 128 13.33 27.06 16.11
CA THR A 128 13.83 28.37 16.55
C THR A 128 15.17 28.68 15.88
N LYS A 129 15.30 29.87 15.28
CA LYS A 129 16.49 30.29 14.52
C LYS A 129 17.81 30.11 15.28
N ASP A 130 17.82 30.36 16.59
CA ASP A 130 19.02 30.19 17.42
C ASP A 130 19.42 28.73 17.65
N HIS A 131 18.45 27.81 17.75
CA HIS A 131 18.75 26.37 17.82
C HIS A 131 19.31 25.89 16.49
N VAL A 132 18.65 26.23 15.38
CA VAL A 132 19.13 25.87 14.03
C VAL A 132 20.54 26.40 13.78
N ARG A 133 20.81 27.64 14.16
CA ARG A 133 22.14 28.25 14.02
C ARG A 133 23.20 27.49 14.82
N GLN A 134 22.92 27.11 16.07
CA GLN A 134 23.85 26.29 16.86
C GLN A 134 24.16 24.95 16.19
N VAL A 135 23.15 24.29 15.62
CA VAL A 135 23.36 23.02 14.91
C VAL A 135 24.19 23.20 13.63
N VAL A 136 23.90 24.25 12.86
CA VAL A 136 24.65 24.55 11.61
C VAL A 136 26.09 25.00 11.90
N GLU A 137 26.34 25.68 13.02
CA GLU A 137 27.68 26.11 13.46
C GLU A 137 28.50 24.97 14.09
N ASP A 138 27.87 23.83 14.44
CA ASP A 138 28.56 22.66 14.98
C ASP A 138 29.09 21.75 13.86
N ASP A 139 30.37 21.94 13.51
CA ASP A 139 31.06 21.15 12.48
C ASP A 139 31.06 19.64 12.78
N SER A 140 31.12 19.24 14.06
CA SER A 140 31.14 17.83 14.45
C SER A 140 29.81 17.16 14.13
N PHE A 141 28.70 17.85 14.43
CA PHE A 141 27.36 17.40 14.11
C PHE A 141 27.12 17.37 12.60
N MET A 142 27.42 18.47 11.89
CA MET A 142 27.12 18.59 10.46
C MET A 142 27.89 17.58 9.60
N ARG A 143 29.08 17.17 10.05
CA ARG A 143 29.90 16.14 9.42
C ARG A 143 29.70 14.74 9.98
N SER A 144 28.76 14.57 10.92
CA SER A 144 28.57 13.29 11.58
C SER A 144 28.43 12.18 10.55
N PHE A 145 27.64 12.38 9.49
CA PHE A 145 27.36 11.39 8.43
C PHE A 145 28.40 11.30 7.30
N ASP A 146 29.44 12.13 7.28
CA ASP A 146 30.37 12.20 6.15
C ASP A 146 31.08 10.86 5.89
N GLY A 147 31.22 10.52 4.61
CA GLY A 147 31.88 9.30 4.11
C GLY A 147 31.05 8.02 4.29
N MET A 148 29.90 8.06 4.96
CA MET A 148 29.03 6.90 5.15
C MET A 148 28.29 6.53 3.87
N THR A 149 28.09 5.24 3.63
CA THR A 149 27.14 4.79 2.59
C THR A 149 25.72 4.99 3.08
N ARG A 150 24.75 5.01 2.16
CA ARG A 150 23.33 5.07 2.49
C ARG A 150 22.91 4.02 3.53
N GLU A 151 23.35 2.78 3.37
CA GLU A 151 22.99 1.66 4.25
C GLU A 151 23.67 1.74 5.63
N ALA A 152 24.83 2.41 5.72
CA ALA A 152 25.48 2.65 7.01
C ALA A 152 24.77 3.79 7.74
N ALA A 153 24.50 4.89 7.04
CA ALA A 153 23.80 6.05 7.59
C ALA A 153 22.37 5.72 8.05
N SER A 154 21.64 4.87 7.31
CA SER A 154 20.27 4.48 7.67
C SER A 154 20.16 3.58 8.91
N ARG A 155 21.27 3.04 9.42
CA ARG A 155 21.31 2.20 10.62
C ARG A 155 22.02 2.86 11.79
N ARG A 156 22.38 4.13 11.64
CA ARG A 156 23.11 4.85 12.67
C ARG A 156 22.21 5.15 13.86
N SER A 157 22.76 4.97 15.05
CA SER A 157 22.08 5.25 16.33
C SER A 157 22.97 6.06 17.29
N ASP A 158 24.27 6.13 17.02
CA ASP A 158 25.28 6.86 17.76
C ASP A 158 25.53 8.24 17.12
N ILE A 159 24.79 9.25 17.59
CA ILE A 159 24.93 10.64 17.15
C ILE A 159 24.96 11.54 18.37
N ASP A 160 26.06 12.26 18.55
CA ASP A 160 26.19 13.26 19.60
C ASP A 160 25.27 14.46 19.30
N ALA A 161 24.45 14.82 20.27
CA ALA A 161 23.57 15.97 20.15
C ALA A 161 24.31 17.30 20.34
N VAL A 162 23.80 18.37 19.74
CA VAL A 162 24.37 19.72 19.90
C VAL A 162 23.89 20.32 21.21
N SER A 163 24.84 20.72 22.07
CA SER A 163 24.55 21.35 23.35
C SER A 163 23.76 22.64 23.15
N GLY A 164 22.61 22.78 23.83
CA GLY A 164 21.71 23.93 23.69
C GLY A 164 20.76 23.87 22.49
N ALA A 165 20.88 22.86 21.63
CA ALA A 165 19.98 22.59 20.50
C ALA A 165 19.70 21.09 20.34
N THR A 166 19.64 20.36 21.47
CA THR A 166 19.58 18.90 21.52
C THR A 166 18.42 18.33 20.71
N LEU A 167 17.18 18.77 20.97
CA LEU A 167 15.99 18.29 20.25
C LEU A 167 16.03 18.60 18.75
N THR A 168 16.50 19.80 18.37
CA THR A 168 16.67 20.19 16.96
C THR A 168 17.69 19.30 16.26
N SER A 169 18.85 19.07 16.88
CA SER A 169 19.94 18.26 16.30
C SER A 169 19.54 16.78 16.15
N LEU A 170 18.93 16.18 17.17
CA LEU A 170 18.49 14.78 17.11
C LEU A 170 17.35 14.57 16.09
N ALA A 171 16.37 15.47 16.04
CA ALA A 171 15.32 15.44 15.01
C ALA A 171 15.89 15.56 13.60
N MET A 172 16.93 16.38 13.41
CA MET A 172 17.61 16.54 12.13
C MET A 172 18.31 15.25 11.70
N ALA A 173 19.00 14.59 12.63
CA ALA A 173 19.62 13.29 12.40
C ALA A 173 18.60 12.18 12.11
N GLU A 174 17.52 12.10 12.88
CA GLU A 174 16.40 11.17 12.64
C GLU A 174 15.78 11.39 11.25
N SER A 175 15.64 12.66 10.83
CA SER A 175 15.14 13.01 9.49
C SER A 175 16.04 12.48 8.38
N VAL A 176 17.36 12.58 8.55
CA VAL A 176 18.33 12.00 7.62
C VAL A 176 18.21 10.47 7.60
N ILE A 177 18.24 9.81 8.77
CA ILE A 177 18.14 8.34 8.87
C ILE A 177 16.84 7.83 8.23
N HIS A 178 15.72 8.46 8.55
CA HIS A 178 14.41 8.13 8.00
C HIS A 178 14.38 8.31 6.47
N ARG A 179 14.94 9.42 5.96
CA ARG A 179 15.00 9.69 4.52
C ARG A 179 15.81 8.64 3.75
N LEU A 180 16.81 8.05 4.39
CA LEU A 180 17.67 7.02 3.83
C LEU A 180 17.10 5.60 3.96
N GLY A 181 15.88 5.46 4.48
CA GLY A 181 15.16 4.18 4.59
C GLY A 181 15.48 3.41 5.88
N GLY A 182 16.04 4.08 6.89
CA GLY A 182 16.17 3.51 8.23
C GLY A 182 14.81 3.28 8.88
N ALA A 183 14.75 2.32 9.81
CA ALA A 183 13.67 2.35 10.81
C ALA A 183 13.73 3.69 11.56
N GLN A 184 12.66 4.11 12.24
CA GLN A 184 12.74 5.28 13.14
C GLN A 184 13.23 4.83 14.52
N PRO A 185 14.54 4.85 14.84
CA PRO A 185 14.96 4.79 16.22
C PRO A 185 14.59 6.11 16.91
N SER A 186 14.26 6.04 18.20
CA SER A 186 14.29 7.24 19.04
C SER A 186 15.77 7.55 19.31
N LEU A 187 16.33 8.60 18.70
CA LEU A 187 17.67 9.07 19.09
C LEU A 187 17.63 9.83 20.42
N ARG A 188 16.44 10.31 20.81
CA ARG A 188 16.20 10.96 22.11
C ARG A 188 16.27 9.96 23.26
N PHE A 189 15.76 8.76 23.05
CA PHE A 189 15.72 7.69 24.05
C PHE A 189 16.29 6.38 23.45
N PRO A 190 17.60 6.33 23.18
CA PRO A 190 18.23 5.26 22.41
C PRO A 190 18.33 3.93 23.18
N ASP A 191 18.31 3.98 24.52
CA ASP A 191 18.50 2.80 25.34
C ASP A 191 17.29 1.85 25.27
N PRO A 192 17.51 0.53 25.20
CA PRO A 192 16.44 -0.46 25.20
C PRO A 192 15.76 -0.55 26.57
N VAL A 193 14.54 -1.12 26.60
CA VAL A 193 13.82 -1.36 27.85
C VAL A 193 14.59 -2.36 28.72
N SER A 194 15.02 -1.92 29.91
CA SER A 194 15.79 -2.75 30.83
C SER A 194 14.90 -3.67 31.67
N VAL A 195 15.49 -4.78 32.16
CA VAL A 195 14.82 -5.67 33.11
C VAL A 195 14.47 -4.93 34.40
N GLU A 196 15.34 -4.04 34.90
CA GLU A 196 15.08 -3.22 36.08
C GLU A 196 13.84 -2.33 35.93
N MET A 197 13.60 -1.81 34.72
CA MET A 197 12.40 -1.03 34.42
C MET A 197 11.16 -1.92 34.37
N ALA A 198 11.27 -3.13 33.81
CA ALA A 198 10.19 -4.12 33.77
C ALA A 198 9.82 -4.64 35.17
N GLU A 199 10.79 -4.81 36.08
CA GLU A 199 10.59 -5.27 37.46
C GLU A 199 9.65 -4.36 38.26
N LYS A 200 9.61 -3.06 37.93
CA LYS A 200 8.67 -2.09 38.55
C LYS A 200 7.20 -2.40 38.25
N LEU A 201 6.91 -3.07 37.14
CA LEU A 201 5.57 -3.49 36.72
C LEU A 201 5.32 -4.98 36.93
N PHE A 202 6.37 -5.80 36.77
CA PHE A 202 6.34 -7.25 36.89
C PHE A 202 7.44 -7.70 37.87
N PRO A 203 7.14 -7.86 39.17
CA PRO A 203 8.15 -8.18 40.19
C PRO A 203 8.94 -9.48 39.96
N GLU A 204 8.43 -10.39 39.12
CA GLU A 204 9.08 -11.65 38.73
C GLU A 204 9.83 -11.58 37.39
N ALA A 205 9.94 -10.39 36.78
CA ALA A 205 10.63 -10.19 35.50
C ALA A 205 12.11 -10.59 35.61
N ALA A 206 12.56 -11.42 34.69
CA ALA A 206 13.97 -11.84 34.57
C ALA A 206 14.53 -11.64 33.16
N ASP A 207 13.65 -11.45 32.16
CA ASP A 207 14.02 -11.23 30.77
C ASP A 207 12.98 -10.33 30.07
N VAL A 208 13.45 -9.46 29.18
CA VAL A 208 12.64 -8.53 28.40
C VAL A 208 13.10 -8.63 26.95
N VAL A 209 12.21 -9.13 26.10
CA VAL A 209 12.52 -9.44 24.70
C VAL A 209 11.71 -8.52 23.81
N LEU A 210 12.36 -7.88 22.83
CA LEU A 210 11.67 -7.25 21.70
C LEU A 210 11.53 -8.29 20.58
N PRO A 211 10.35 -8.87 20.35
CA PRO A 211 10.13 -9.74 19.21
C PRO A 211 10.37 -8.96 17.91
N GLU A 212 11.14 -9.53 16.98
CA GLU A 212 11.40 -8.93 15.65
C GLU A 212 10.10 -8.60 14.88
N ALA A 213 9.00 -9.29 15.23
CA ALA A 213 7.69 -9.20 14.61
C ALA A 213 6.81 -8.03 15.12
N THR A 214 7.08 -7.47 16.30
CA THR A 214 6.11 -6.62 17.01
C THR A 214 6.54 -5.16 17.17
N GLY A 215 7.61 -4.73 16.47
CA GLY A 215 7.88 -3.32 16.13
C GLY A 215 7.77 -2.27 17.25
N GLY A 216 7.91 -2.66 18.53
CA GLY A 216 7.67 -1.76 19.68
C GLY A 216 6.99 -2.41 20.90
N LEU A 217 6.42 -3.62 20.79
CA LEU A 217 5.88 -4.37 21.95
C LEU A 217 6.90 -5.35 22.52
N TRP A 218 7.23 -5.23 23.80
CA TRP A 218 8.21 -6.09 24.46
C TRP A 218 7.53 -7.18 25.29
N SER A 219 7.99 -8.42 25.18
CA SER A 219 7.52 -9.54 26.01
C SER A 219 8.34 -9.60 27.30
N VAL A 220 7.65 -9.76 28.44
CA VAL A 220 8.28 -9.91 29.76
C VAL A 220 8.16 -11.35 30.22
N ARG A 221 9.28 -11.96 30.64
CA ARG A 221 9.32 -13.35 31.09
C ARG A 221 9.94 -13.49 32.47
N ASP A 222 9.52 -14.53 33.19
CA ASP A 222 10.15 -14.93 34.44
C ASP A 222 11.45 -15.73 34.21
N ALA A 223 12.17 -16.04 35.30
CA ALA A 223 13.41 -16.83 35.26
C ALA A 223 13.23 -18.27 34.73
N ARG A 224 11.99 -18.74 34.55
CA ARG A 224 11.64 -20.06 34.01
C ARG A 224 11.17 -19.98 32.56
N GLY A 225 11.16 -18.78 31.96
CA GLY A 225 10.71 -18.52 30.60
C GLY A 225 9.19 -18.46 30.43
N LYS A 226 8.42 -18.30 31.51
CA LYS A 226 6.96 -18.10 31.44
C LYS A 226 6.66 -16.63 31.12
N ASP A 227 5.77 -16.40 30.15
CA ASP A 227 5.30 -15.07 29.81
C ASP A 227 4.47 -14.47 30.96
N LEU A 228 4.88 -13.28 31.40
CA LEU A 228 4.24 -12.50 32.47
C LEU A 228 3.30 -11.43 31.91
N GLY A 229 3.61 -10.89 30.73
CA GLY A 229 2.84 -9.82 30.10
C GLY A 229 3.59 -9.15 28.96
N THR A 230 3.16 -7.95 28.58
CA THR A 230 3.74 -7.16 27.49
C THR A 230 3.99 -5.74 27.95
N LEU A 231 5.07 -5.11 27.48
CA LEU A 231 5.35 -3.68 27.67
C LEU A 231 5.13 -2.93 26.36
N VAL A 232 4.48 -1.78 26.45
CA VAL A 232 4.39 -0.79 25.37
C VAL A 232 5.25 0.40 25.75
N ARG A 233 6.32 0.66 25.00
CA ARG A 233 7.13 1.86 25.19
C ARG A 233 6.45 3.06 24.53
N LEU A 234 6.54 4.22 25.16
CA LEU A 234 5.98 5.47 24.63
C LEU A 234 6.75 5.94 23.40
N SER A 235 8.09 5.88 23.45
CA SER A 235 8.96 6.15 22.31
C SER A 235 9.02 4.98 21.31
N PRO A 236 9.13 5.25 19.99
CA PRO A 236 9.29 6.57 19.36
C PRO A 236 7.98 7.32 19.07
N ALA A 237 6.81 6.70 19.29
CA ALA A 237 5.52 7.29 18.91
C ALA A 237 5.23 8.63 19.62
N ALA A 238 5.76 8.80 20.83
CA ALA A 238 5.61 10.00 21.65
C ALA A 238 6.74 11.03 21.52
N ASP A 239 7.77 10.80 20.70
CA ASP A 239 8.98 11.64 20.68
C ASP A 239 8.74 13.09 20.22
N ASN A 240 7.67 13.30 19.45
CA ASN A 240 7.25 14.62 18.98
C ASN A 240 6.23 15.30 19.92
N ILE A 241 5.84 14.64 21.02
CA ILE A 241 4.88 15.18 21.99
C ILE A 241 5.69 15.88 23.09
N VAL A 242 5.68 17.21 23.02
CA VAL A 242 6.47 18.06 23.92
C VAL A 242 5.65 18.42 25.15
N GLY A 243 6.20 18.13 26.33
CA GLY A 243 5.68 18.59 27.63
C GLY A 243 5.99 20.05 27.87
N TYR A 244 6.55 20.38 29.04
CA TYR A 244 6.91 21.75 29.35
C TYR A 244 8.20 22.19 28.62
N GLN A 245 9.21 21.31 28.51
CA GLN A 245 10.47 21.57 27.78
C GLN A 245 10.83 20.52 26.73
N GLY A 246 10.30 19.30 26.84
CA GLY A 246 10.67 18.22 25.93
C GLY A 246 9.79 16.99 26.06
N PRO A 247 10.03 15.96 25.23
CA PRO A 247 9.32 14.71 25.31
C PRO A 247 9.70 13.92 26.57
N THR A 248 8.81 13.02 26.97
CA THR A 248 8.99 12.12 28.11
C THR A 248 8.74 10.68 27.65
N ASP A 249 9.70 9.81 27.91
CA ASP A 249 9.56 8.38 27.64
C ASP A 249 8.94 7.67 28.85
N GLY A 250 8.48 6.45 28.62
CA GLY A 250 7.89 5.60 29.63
C GLY A 250 7.50 4.24 29.06
N ILE A 251 7.03 3.38 29.95
CA ILE A 251 6.51 2.07 29.60
C ILE A 251 5.14 1.83 30.25
N LEU A 252 4.23 1.27 29.47
CA LEU A 252 2.93 0.80 29.91
C LEU A 252 2.99 -0.73 30.03
N GLY A 253 2.64 -1.25 31.21
CA GLY A 253 2.54 -2.69 31.44
C GLY A 253 1.17 -3.22 31.07
N LEU A 254 1.12 -4.29 30.29
CA LEU A 254 -0.09 -5.02 29.94
C LEU A 254 -0.05 -6.42 30.58
N GLY A 255 -1.10 -6.75 31.32
CA GLY A 255 -1.30 -8.07 31.87
C GLY A 255 -1.56 -9.13 30.77
N PRO A 256 -1.59 -10.42 31.13
CA PRO A 256 -1.90 -11.51 30.19
C PRO A 256 -3.27 -11.40 29.50
N ASP A 257 -4.20 -10.66 30.10
CA ASP A 257 -5.53 -10.35 29.58
C ASP A 257 -5.54 -9.15 28.61
N GLY A 258 -4.38 -8.48 28.43
CA GLY A 258 -4.22 -7.32 27.57
C GLY A 258 -4.68 -5.99 28.19
N ALA A 259 -5.04 -5.99 29.47
CA ALA A 259 -5.40 -4.78 30.22
C ALA A 259 -4.15 -4.13 30.84
N VAL A 260 -4.18 -2.81 31.01
CA VAL A 260 -3.09 -2.08 31.65
C VAL A 260 -3.00 -2.42 33.13
N ILE A 261 -1.79 -2.72 33.60
CA ILE A 261 -1.49 -2.98 35.01
C ILE A 261 -0.74 -1.81 35.67
N GLY A 262 -0.16 -0.91 34.89
CA GLY A 262 0.54 0.27 35.39
C GLY A 262 1.35 1.01 34.34
N LEU A 263 1.78 2.21 34.72
CA LEU A 263 2.66 3.10 33.96
C LEU A 263 3.95 3.35 34.74
N VAL A 264 5.09 3.30 34.05
CA VAL A 264 6.36 3.81 34.59
C VAL A 264 6.87 4.91 33.67
N VAL A 265 7.01 6.11 34.23
CA VAL A 265 7.60 7.26 33.54
C VAL A 265 9.12 7.15 33.61
N GLY A 266 9.75 7.13 32.44
CA GLY A 266 11.18 6.90 32.25
C GLY A 266 11.96 8.21 32.15
N GLU A 267 12.94 8.21 31.26
CA GLU A 267 13.74 9.40 30.97
C GLU A 267 12.90 10.52 30.37
N THR A 268 13.36 11.75 30.54
CA THR A 268 12.63 12.93 30.08
C THR A 268 13.59 14.04 29.68
N TYR A 269 13.15 14.83 28.70
CA TYR A 269 13.74 16.13 28.37
C TYR A 269 12.98 17.28 29.02
N ASP A 270 12.01 16.99 29.88
CA ASP A 270 11.36 17.96 30.73
C ASP A 270 12.22 18.25 31.97
N ASN A 271 12.11 19.46 32.55
CA ASN A 271 12.93 19.81 33.69
C ASN A 271 12.44 19.22 35.02
N GLU A 272 13.40 18.91 35.88
CA GLU A 272 13.17 18.71 37.30
C GLU A 272 12.82 20.06 37.97
N PRO A 273 11.83 20.12 38.89
CA PRO A 273 11.20 19.00 39.61
C PRO A 273 9.87 18.50 39.01
N TYR A 274 9.43 18.96 37.84
CA TYR A 274 8.06 18.67 37.38
C TYR A 274 7.83 17.19 37.10
N ILE A 275 8.85 16.50 36.57
CA ILE A 275 8.76 15.05 36.34
C ILE A 275 8.60 14.27 37.64
N ASP A 276 9.20 14.73 38.74
CA ASP A 276 9.10 14.05 40.03
C ASP A 276 7.67 14.13 40.57
N TYR A 277 6.97 15.25 40.36
CA TYR A 277 5.54 15.34 40.69
C TYR A 277 4.72 14.29 39.93
N VAL A 278 5.05 14.02 38.66
CA VAL A 278 4.37 12.99 37.86
C VAL A 278 4.72 11.58 38.36
N ARG A 279 6.00 11.33 38.69
CA ARG A 279 6.49 10.03 39.19
C ARG A 279 5.97 9.70 40.59
N ASP A 280 5.71 10.70 41.42
CA ASP A 280 5.23 10.52 42.79
C ASP A 280 3.69 10.48 42.89
N GLU A 281 2.97 10.94 41.85
CA GLU A 281 1.51 11.00 41.85
C GLU A 281 0.86 9.65 41.49
N LYS A 282 0.58 8.86 42.54
CA LYS A 282 -0.03 7.53 42.39
C LYS A 282 -1.37 7.53 41.70
N TYR A 283 -2.20 8.58 41.86
CA TYR A 283 -3.48 8.63 41.15
C TYR A 283 -3.25 8.67 39.64
N PHE A 284 -2.32 9.51 39.20
CA PHE A 284 -1.98 9.68 37.79
C PHE A 284 -1.39 8.39 37.19
N LEU A 285 -0.45 7.74 37.89
CA LEU A 285 0.19 6.50 37.41
C LEU A 285 -0.78 5.32 37.28
N ASN A 286 -1.90 5.34 38.00
CA ASN A 286 -2.92 4.29 37.97
C ASN A 286 -4.15 4.66 37.14
N LEU A 287 -4.18 5.86 36.53
CA LEU A 287 -5.34 6.41 35.84
C LEU A 287 -5.87 5.49 34.73
N PHE A 288 -4.97 4.76 34.06
CA PHE A 288 -5.29 3.90 32.93
C PHE A 288 -5.37 2.41 33.27
N ASN A 289 -5.21 2.03 34.54
CA ASN A 289 -5.25 0.63 34.93
C ASN A 289 -6.59 -0.01 34.57
N GLU A 290 -6.54 -1.31 34.29
CA GLU A 290 -7.67 -2.16 33.87
C GLU A 290 -8.27 -1.80 32.49
N LYS A 291 -7.82 -0.72 31.84
CA LYS A 291 -8.25 -0.36 30.48
C LYS A 291 -7.53 -1.22 29.44
N PRO A 292 -8.23 -1.67 28.38
CA PRO A 292 -7.59 -2.33 27.26
C PRO A 292 -6.88 -1.31 26.35
N LEU A 293 -5.82 -1.75 25.67
CA LEU A 293 -5.03 -0.89 24.77
C LEU A 293 -5.88 -0.25 23.65
N ALA A 294 -6.87 -0.98 23.13
CA ALA A 294 -7.79 -0.50 22.09
C ALA A 294 -8.68 0.67 22.55
N GLU A 295 -8.96 0.79 23.84
CA GLU A 295 -9.68 1.94 24.41
C GLU A 295 -8.74 3.15 24.49
N LEU A 296 -7.50 2.95 24.97
CA LEU A 296 -6.49 4.01 25.03
C LEU A 296 -6.14 4.56 23.65
N ALA A 297 -6.14 3.72 22.61
CA ALA A 297 -5.90 4.15 21.23
C ALA A 297 -7.00 5.09 20.68
N GLN A 298 -8.20 5.08 21.28
CA GLN A 298 -9.33 5.92 20.88
C GLN A 298 -9.61 7.06 21.87
N LEU A 299 -8.88 7.11 22.98
CA LEU A 299 -9.02 8.10 24.03
C LEU A 299 -8.73 9.50 23.50
N ASP A 300 -9.63 10.43 23.77
CA ASP A 300 -9.38 11.87 23.66
C ASP A 300 -9.27 12.45 25.09
N PRO A 301 -8.06 12.88 25.52
CA PRO A 301 -7.85 13.38 26.87
C PRO A 301 -8.70 14.61 27.22
N TYR A 302 -9.09 15.42 26.23
CA TYR A 302 -9.93 16.60 26.44
C TYR A 302 -11.40 16.23 26.62
N GLU A 303 -11.92 15.30 25.80
CA GLU A 303 -13.31 14.83 25.93
C GLU A 303 -13.54 14.07 27.25
N GLU A 304 -12.54 13.30 27.68
CA GLU A 304 -12.56 12.52 28.93
C GLU A 304 -12.20 13.37 30.17
N GLN A 305 -11.93 14.67 29.99
CA GLN A 305 -11.63 15.63 31.06
C GLN A 305 -10.50 15.15 31.98
N ILE A 306 -9.44 14.59 31.40
CA ILE A 306 -8.29 14.12 32.17
C ILE A 306 -7.56 15.31 32.78
N GLU A 307 -7.52 15.37 34.11
CA GLU A 307 -6.78 16.38 34.85
C GLU A 307 -5.29 16.01 34.92
N GLY A 308 -4.42 16.96 34.58
CA GLY A 308 -2.98 16.82 34.76
C GLY A 308 -2.55 16.97 36.21
N VAL A 309 -1.31 16.57 36.50
CA VAL A 309 -0.71 16.67 37.83
C VAL A 309 -0.49 18.14 38.21
N SER A 310 -0.83 18.50 39.45
CA SER A 310 -0.67 19.87 39.94
C SER A 310 0.79 20.30 39.89
N GLY A 311 1.07 21.45 39.26
CA GLY A 311 2.43 21.94 39.07
C GLY A 311 3.21 21.29 37.92
N ALA A 312 2.72 20.19 37.34
CA ALA A 312 3.34 19.49 36.21
C ALA A 312 2.31 19.16 35.11
N THR A 313 1.32 20.04 34.90
CA THR A 313 0.16 19.79 34.04
C THR A 313 0.56 19.53 32.58
N MET A 314 1.50 20.31 32.03
CA MET A 314 1.96 20.11 30.64
C MET A 314 2.72 18.79 30.47
N THR A 315 3.63 18.48 31.40
CA THR A 315 4.40 17.22 31.42
C THR A 315 3.49 16.02 31.53
N SER A 316 2.54 16.03 32.47
CA SER A 316 1.59 14.93 32.68
C SER A 316 0.62 14.75 31.51
N LEU A 317 0.10 15.83 30.93
CA LEU A 317 -0.74 15.72 29.73
C LEU A 317 0.05 15.21 28.51
N ALA A 318 1.32 15.62 28.35
CA ALA A 318 2.18 15.06 27.31
C ALA A 318 2.43 13.56 27.50
N VAL A 319 2.57 13.08 28.74
CA VAL A 319 2.62 11.63 29.03
C VAL A 319 1.32 10.94 28.64
N VAL A 320 0.15 11.55 28.90
CA VAL A 320 -1.15 11.01 28.49
C VAL A 320 -1.26 10.94 26.95
N ASP A 321 -0.93 12.01 26.25
CA ASP A 321 -0.92 12.04 24.78
C ASP A 321 0.07 11.01 24.22
N GLY A 322 1.22 10.82 24.89
CA GLY A 322 2.20 9.78 24.60
C GLY A 322 1.64 8.37 24.74
N ILE A 323 0.87 8.10 25.78
CA ILE A 323 0.17 6.81 25.97
C ILE A 323 -0.82 6.58 24.82
N VAL A 324 -1.59 7.59 24.42
CA VAL A 324 -2.53 7.48 23.30
C VAL A 324 -1.80 7.20 21.99
N ALA A 325 -0.70 7.91 21.72
CA ALA A 325 0.11 7.72 20.52
C ALA A 325 0.73 6.31 20.48
N ALA A 326 1.30 5.85 21.60
CA ALA A 326 1.88 4.52 21.73
C ALA A 326 0.82 3.42 21.63
N ALA A 327 -0.37 3.62 22.20
CA ALA A 327 -1.49 2.69 22.07
C ALA A 327 -1.99 2.59 20.63
N LYS A 328 -2.12 3.72 19.92
CA LYS A 328 -2.46 3.74 18.48
C LYS A 328 -1.43 2.98 17.66
N GLU A 329 -0.15 3.21 17.92
CA GLU A 329 0.92 2.54 17.20
C GLU A 329 0.98 1.04 17.53
N ALA A 330 0.81 0.67 18.79
CA ALA A 330 0.76 -0.72 19.21
C ALA A 330 -0.47 -1.47 18.64
N GLU A 331 -1.64 -0.86 18.58
CA GLU A 331 -2.81 -1.43 17.90
C GLU A 331 -2.62 -1.49 16.38
N ARG A 332 -1.95 -0.48 15.79
CA ARG A 332 -1.52 -0.55 14.39
C ARG A 332 -0.62 -1.77 14.20
N ILE A 333 0.38 -1.99 15.04
CA ILE A 333 1.29 -3.13 14.93
C ILE A 333 0.57 -4.47 15.19
N ARG A 334 -0.32 -4.56 16.17
CA ARG A 334 -1.15 -5.76 16.41
C ARG A 334 -2.11 -6.06 15.26
N SER A 335 -2.57 -5.02 14.56
CA SER A 335 -3.41 -5.16 13.38
C SER A 335 -2.61 -5.38 12.10
N LEU A 336 -1.30 -5.10 12.11
CA LEU A 336 -0.42 -5.62 11.07
C LEU A 336 -0.42 -7.14 11.19
N PRO A 337 -0.58 -7.87 10.08
CA PRO A 337 -0.38 -9.31 10.12
C PRO A 337 1.03 -9.59 10.63
N GLU A 338 1.16 -10.43 11.67
CA GLU A 338 2.47 -10.90 12.15
C GLU A 338 3.32 -11.30 10.94
N PRO A 339 4.59 -10.88 10.86
CA PRO A 339 5.51 -11.44 9.88
C PRO A 339 5.83 -12.87 10.32
N GLU A 340 4.89 -13.80 10.09
CA GLU A 340 5.21 -15.22 9.98
C GLU A 340 6.30 -15.34 8.91
N GLU A 341 7.39 -16.07 9.21
CA GLU A 341 8.20 -16.65 8.15
C GLU A 341 7.23 -17.37 7.21
N PRO A 342 7.02 -16.87 5.99
CA PRO A 342 5.85 -17.28 5.25
C PRO A 342 6.08 -18.73 4.85
N PRO A 343 5.19 -19.67 5.24
CA PRO A 343 5.13 -20.91 4.49
C PRO A 343 4.91 -20.53 3.03
N LEU A 344 5.55 -21.26 2.11
CA LEU A 344 5.55 -20.94 0.68
C LEU A 344 4.11 -20.77 0.10
N VAL A 345 3.09 -21.26 0.79
CA VAL A 345 1.66 -21.03 0.53
C VAL A 345 0.85 -21.13 1.85
N ASP A 346 0.28 -20.02 2.36
CA ASP A 346 -0.80 -20.07 3.36
C ASP A 346 -2.14 -20.13 2.62
N LEU A 347 -2.76 -21.32 2.59
CA LEU A 347 -4.05 -21.53 1.92
C LEU A 347 -5.17 -21.24 2.92
N ARG A 348 -5.69 -20.01 2.91
CA ARG A 348 -6.85 -19.66 3.74
C ARG A 348 -8.05 -20.50 3.33
N THR A 349 -8.97 -20.76 4.27
CA THR A 349 -10.22 -21.51 3.99
C THR A 349 -11.01 -20.90 2.82
N ARG A 350 -10.97 -19.57 2.67
CA ARG A 350 -11.50 -18.85 1.51
C ARG A 350 -10.80 -19.24 0.20
N ASP A 351 -9.46 -19.33 0.19
CA ASP A 351 -8.68 -19.69 -1.00
C ASP A 351 -8.93 -21.13 -1.43
N ILE A 352 -9.04 -22.05 -0.46
CA ILE A 352 -9.40 -23.46 -0.72
C ILE A 352 -10.80 -23.55 -1.33
N GLY A 353 -11.77 -22.82 -0.79
CA GLY A 353 -13.12 -22.81 -1.33
C GLY A 353 -13.20 -22.17 -2.71
N THR A 354 -12.51 -21.05 -2.95
CA THR A 354 -12.40 -20.47 -4.30
C THR A 354 -11.72 -21.44 -5.27
N ALA A 355 -10.66 -22.15 -4.85
CA ALA A 355 -10.03 -23.19 -5.66
C ALA A 355 -10.98 -24.35 -5.99
N ALA A 356 -11.77 -24.82 -5.02
CA ALA A 356 -12.78 -25.84 -5.24
C ALA A 356 -13.86 -25.39 -6.24
N VAL A 357 -14.29 -24.12 -6.18
CA VAL A 357 -15.23 -23.54 -7.16
C VAL A 357 -14.59 -23.41 -8.54
N VAL A 358 -13.32 -23.00 -8.64
CA VAL A 358 -12.59 -22.95 -9.91
C VAL A 358 -12.50 -24.34 -10.54
N LEU A 359 -12.10 -25.36 -9.77
CA LEU A 359 -12.00 -26.74 -10.22
C LEU A 359 -13.37 -27.33 -10.62
N GLY A 360 -14.41 -27.08 -9.82
CA GLY A 360 -15.79 -27.49 -10.16
C GLY A 360 -16.29 -26.81 -11.43
N GLY A 361 -15.98 -25.53 -11.63
CA GLY A 361 -16.34 -24.77 -12.82
C GLY A 361 -15.63 -25.31 -14.07
N LEU A 362 -14.33 -25.62 -13.95
CA LEU A 362 -13.54 -26.29 -14.99
C LEU A 362 -14.15 -27.64 -15.36
N LEU A 363 -14.42 -28.49 -14.36
CA LEU A 363 -15.01 -29.80 -14.55
C LEU A 363 -16.36 -29.72 -15.26
N ILE A 364 -17.29 -28.89 -14.78
CA ILE A 364 -18.62 -28.75 -15.37
C ILE A 364 -18.52 -28.19 -16.78
N GLY A 365 -17.71 -27.15 -16.98
CA GLY A 365 -17.58 -26.43 -18.25
C GLY A 365 -16.99 -27.26 -19.39
N PHE A 366 -16.03 -28.15 -19.07
CA PHE A 366 -15.36 -29.00 -20.06
C PHE A 366 -16.00 -30.38 -20.26
N THR A 367 -16.88 -30.82 -19.36
CA THR A 367 -17.57 -32.11 -19.48
C THR A 367 -18.98 -31.98 -20.06
N ARG A 368 -19.67 -33.12 -20.23
CA ARG A 368 -21.08 -33.17 -20.64
C ARG A 368 -22.03 -32.58 -19.59
N LEU A 369 -21.55 -32.38 -18.35
CA LEU A 369 -22.33 -31.87 -17.22
C LEU A 369 -22.85 -30.44 -17.44
N ARG A 370 -22.18 -29.62 -18.26
CA ARG A 370 -22.63 -28.26 -18.60
C ARG A 370 -24.07 -28.16 -19.14
N GLY A 371 -24.57 -29.24 -19.78
CA GLY A 371 -25.91 -29.29 -20.39
C GLY A 371 -27.00 -29.79 -19.45
N VAL A 372 -26.64 -30.25 -18.25
CA VAL A 372 -27.54 -30.92 -17.31
C VAL A 372 -28.15 -29.89 -16.37
N TRP A 373 -29.45 -29.62 -16.51
CA TRP A 373 -30.10 -28.50 -15.82
C TRP A 373 -30.08 -28.60 -14.29
N TRP A 374 -30.21 -29.81 -13.75
CA TRP A 374 -30.23 -30.05 -12.30
C TRP A 374 -28.85 -29.94 -11.64
N ILE A 375 -27.76 -30.03 -12.41
CA ILE A 375 -26.39 -29.70 -11.95
C ILE A 375 -26.15 -28.21 -12.11
N ARG A 376 -26.61 -27.65 -13.23
CA ARG A 376 -26.35 -26.26 -13.61
C ARG A 376 -27.03 -25.27 -12.65
N LEU A 377 -28.27 -25.52 -12.23
CA LEU A 377 -29.00 -24.60 -11.35
C LEU A 377 -28.35 -24.45 -9.96
N PRO A 378 -28.05 -25.54 -9.21
CA PRO A 378 -27.30 -25.44 -7.95
C PRO A 378 -25.93 -24.81 -8.13
N TRP A 379 -25.22 -25.12 -9.22
CA TRP A 379 -23.92 -24.52 -9.51
C TRP A 379 -24.00 -22.99 -9.63
N LEU A 380 -24.98 -22.46 -10.36
CA LEU A 380 -25.17 -21.01 -10.49
C LEU A 380 -25.49 -20.36 -9.14
N LEU A 381 -26.32 -20.99 -8.31
CA LEU A 381 -26.63 -20.50 -6.96
C LEU A 381 -25.39 -20.50 -6.05
N LEU A 382 -24.57 -21.55 -6.12
CA LEU A 382 -23.31 -21.65 -5.38
C LEU A 382 -22.36 -20.52 -5.77
N VAL A 383 -22.15 -20.29 -7.06
CA VAL A 383 -21.27 -19.20 -7.53
C VAL A 383 -21.78 -17.83 -7.08
N ILE A 384 -23.10 -17.60 -7.08
CA ILE A 384 -23.70 -16.34 -6.60
C ILE A 384 -23.51 -16.16 -5.10
N GLY A 385 -23.90 -17.16 -4.30
CA GLY A 385 -23.85 -17.09 -2.85
C GLY A 385 -22.42 -17.12 -2.32
N TYR A 386 -21.62 -18.10 -2.73
CA TYR A 386 -20.28 -18.31 -2.21
C TYR A 386 -19.25 -17.38 -2.84
N LEU A 387 -19.03 -17.45 -4.16
CA LEU A 387 -17.99 -16.64 -4.80
C LEU A 387 -18.37 -15.14 -4.85
N GLY A 388 -19.67 -14.84 -5.00
CA GLY A 388 -20.19 -13.47 -5.02
C GLY A 388 -20.33 -12.86 -3.62
N PHE A 389 -21.33 -13.28 -2.84
CA PHE A 389 -21.68 -12.61 -1.59
C PHE A 389 -20.77 -12.95 -0.39
N ILE A 390 -20.22 -14.18 -0.32
CA ILE A 390 -19.36 -14.59 0.80
C ILE A 390 -17.91 -14.20 0.56
N ASN A 391 -17.32 -14.59 -0.58
CA ASN A 391 -15.91 -14.32 -0.87
C ASN A 391 -15.66 -12.97 -1.54
N GLY A 392 -16.56 -12.51 -2.42
CA GLY A 392 -16.33 -11.32 -3.24
C GLY A 392 -15.17 -11.47 -4.25
N ASP A 393 -14.78 -12.71 -4.59
CA ASP A 393 -13.68 -12.97 -5.52
C ASP A 393 -14.16 -12.80 -6.96
N MET A 394 -13.78 -11.67 -7.57
CA MET A 394 -14.13 -11.35 -8.95
C MET A 394 -12.96 -10.73 -9.70
N VAL A 395 -12.74 -11.20 -10.92
CA VAL A 395 -11.85 -10.54 -11.88
C VAL A 395 -12.54 -9.27 -12.40
N SER A 396 -11.96 -8.12 -12.08
CA SER A 396 -12.40 -6.77 -12.49
C SER A 396 -11.27 -5.98 -13.17
N GLN A 397 -11.61 -4.93 -13.92
CA GLN A 397 -10.63 -4.02 -14.51
C GLN A 397 -9.85 -3.25 -13.45
N ALA A 398 -10.51 -2.81 -12.37
CA ALA A 398 -9.84 -2.14 -11.25
C ALA A 398 -8.78 -3.03 -10.60
N MET A 399 -9.11 -4.31 -10.36
CA MET A 399 -8.16 -5.30 -9.84
C MET A 399 -7.00 -5.53 -10.82
N LEU A 400 -7.28 -5.72 -12.11
CA LEU A 400 -6.24 -5.97 -13.12
C LEU A 400 -5.28 -4.78 -13.28
N VAL A 401 -5.81 -3.55 -13.27
CA VAL A 401 -4.98 -2.34 -13.29
C VAL A 401 -4.18 -2.23 -12.00
N GLY A 402 -4.79 -2.39 -10.83
CA GLY A 402 -4.08 -2.36 -9.55
C GLY A 402 -2.95 -3.39 -9.47
N TRP A 403 -3.16 -4.61 -9.98
CA TRP A 403 -2.12 -5.65 -10.05
C TRP A 403 -1.05 -5.35 -11.09
N ALA A 404 -1.40 -4.73 -12.22
CA ALA A 404 -0.41 -4.25 -13.19
C ALA A 404 0.45 -3.13 -12.60
N GLN A 405 -0.14 -2.23 -11.82
CA GLN A 405 0.54 -1.10 -11.19
C GLN A 405 1.43 -1.52 -10.01
N SER A 406 0.94 -2.41 -9.15
CA SER A 406 1.55 -2.69 -7.83
C SER A 406 2.06 -4.12 -7.65
N GLY A 407 1.85 -5.01 -8.63
CA GLY A 407 2.17 -6.43 -8.54
C GLY A 407 1.01 -7.28 -8.05
N VAL A 408 1.13 -8.60 -8.22
CA VAL A 408 0.07 -9.56 -7.91
C VAL A 408 0.18 -10.05 -6.46
N PRO A 409 -0.90 -10.02 -5.66
CA PRO A 409 -0.89 -10.42 -4.26
C PRO A 409 -1.03 -11.95 -4.09
N TRP A 410 -0.01 -12.71 -4.53
CA TRP A 410 0.00 -14.19 -4.49
C TRP A 410 -0.19 -14.78 -3.08
N ARG A 411 0.19 -14.03 -2.04
CA ARG A 411 0.15 -14.48 -0.64
C ARG A 411 -1.16 -14.16 0.07
N SER A 412 -1.74 -12.98 -0.16
CA SER A 412 -2.94 -12.53 0.56
C SER A 412 -4.26 -12.84 -0.16
N ALA A 413 -4.20 -13.19 -1.45
CA ALA A 413 -5.38 -13.47 -2.27
C ALA A 413 -5.16 -14.66 -3.23
N ALA A 414 -4.56 -15.76 -2.76
CA ALA A 414 -4.20 -16.91 -3.58
C ALA A 414 -5.38 -17.50 -4.38
N GLY A 415 -6.58 -17.53 -3.79
CA GLY A 415 -7.82 -17.98 -4.44
C GLY A 415 -8.24 -17.07 -5.60
N LEU A 416 -8.21 -15.75 -5.41
CA LEU A 416 -8.50 -14.77 -6.45
C LEU A 416 -7.46 -14.82 -7.57
N VAL A 417 -6.20 -15.05 -7.21
CA VAL A 417 -5.10 -15.22 -8.16
C VAL A 417 -5.31 -16.49 -9.00
N LEU A 418 -5.64 -17.62 -8.37
CA LEU A 418 -6.00 -18.85 -9.07
C LEU A 418 -7.21 -18.66 -9.99
N LEU A 419 -8.26 -17.98 -9.52
CA LEU A 419 -9.44 -17.63 -10.32
C LEU A 419 -9.05 -16.78 -11.54
N THR A 420 -8.19 -15.78 -11.35
CA THR A 420 -7.69 -14.91 -12.43
C THR A 420 -6.84 -15.70 -13.43
N VAL A 421 -5.93 -16.53 -12.95
CA VAL A 421 -5.11 -17.42 -13.79
C VAL A 421 -6.01 -18.34 -14.62
N ALA A 422 -7.01 -18.98 -14.00
CA ALA A 422 -7.99 -19.79 -14.71
C ALA A 422 -8.82 -18.97 -15.71
N ALA A 423 -9.19 -17.73 -15.36
CA ALA A 423 -9.96 -16.84 -16.22
C ALA A 423 -9.22 -16.45 -17.51
N PHE A 424 -7.88 -16.37 -17.50
CA PHE A 424 -7.07 -16.05 -18.69
C PHE A 424 -6.51 -17.28 -19.42
N ILE A 425 -5.94 -18.27 -18.70
CA ILE A 425 -5.35 -19.47 -19.31
C ILE A 425 -6.40 -20.27 -20.08
N VAL A 426 -7.63 -20.37 -19.55
CA VAL A 426 -8.69 -21.14 -20.20
C VAL A 426 -9.07 -20.52 -21.55
N PRO A 427 -9.36 -19.22 -21.69
CA PRO A 427 -9.51 -18.60 -23.01
C PRO A 427 -8.26 -18.71 -23.90
N PHE A 428 -7.05 -18.61 -23.36
CA PHE A 428 -5.83 -18.72 -24.18
C PHE A 428 -5.68 -20.09 -24.85
N THR A 429 -6.06 -21.16 -24.14
CA THR A 429 -5.84 -22.54 -24.57
C THR A 429 -7.10 -23.20 -25.15
N SER A 430 -8.28 -22.72 -24.78
CA SER A 430 -9.57 -23.33 -25.12
C SER A 430 -10.48 -22.40 -25.92
N ARG A 431 -11.53 -22.98 -26.52
CA ARG A 431 -12.53 -22.24 -27.30
C ARG A 431 -13.68 -21.68 -26.48
N THR A 432 -13.57 -21.70 -25.15
CA THR A 432 -14.64 -21.35 -24.22
C THR A 432 -14.23 -20.24 -23.26
N ASN A 433 -15.11 -19.26 -23.05
CA ASN A 433 -14.94 -18.30 -21.96
C ASN A 433 -15.62 -18.88 -20.73
N LEU A 434 -14.85 -19.65 -19.96
CA LEU A 434 -15.34 -20.35 -18.78
C LEU A 434 -15.70 -19.37 -17.66
N TYR A 435 -14.92 -18.31 -17.49
CA TYR A 435 -15.13 -17.33 -16.44
C TYR A 435 -16.54 -16.74 -16.49
N CYS A 436 -16.93 -16.09 -17.58
CA CYS A 436 -18.25 -15.48 -17.70
C CYS A 436 -19.43 -16.48 -17.68
N SER A 437 -19.17 -17.77 -17.94
CA SER A 437 -20.22 -18.78 -18.07
C SER A 437 -20.41 -19.66 -16.83
N HIS A 438 -19.37 -19.89 -16.03
CA HIS A 438 -19.38 -20.82 -14.91
C HIS A 438 -18.69 -20.31 -13.64
N LEU A 439 -17.95 -19.20 -13.67
CA LEU A 439 -17.23 -18.69 -12.49
C LEU A 439 -17.64 -17.27 -12.08
N CYS A 440 -18.07 -16.40 -13.00
CA CYS A 440 -18.48 -15.03 -12.67
C CYS A 440 -19.88 -15.01 -12.02
N PRO A 441 -20.02 -14.48 -10.78
CA PRO A 441 -21.32 -14.41 -10.11
C PRO A 441 -22.34 -13.53 -10.84
N HIS A 442 -21.92 -12.39 -11.38
CA HIS A 442 -22.81 -11.56 -12.20
C HIS A 442 -23.28 -12.28 -13.48
N GLY A 443 -22.38 -13.00 -14.14
CA GLY A 443 -22.74 -13.87 -15.27
C GLY A 443 -23.70 -15.00 -14.87
N ALA A 444 -23.61 -15.51 -13.64
CA ALA A 444 -24.53 -16.52 -13.13
C ALA A 444 -25.94 -15.95 -12.88
N VAL A 445 -26.06 -14.77 -12.27
CA VAL A 445 -27.37 -14.09 -12.10
C VAL A 445 -28.03 -13.84 -13.46
N GLN A 446 -27.26 -13.34 -14.44
CA GLN A 446 -27.76 -13.11 -15.81
C GLN A 446 -28.30 -14.37 -16.49
N GLN A 447 -27.76 -15.56 -16.15
CA GLN A 447 -28.26 -16.83 -16.67
C GLN A 447 -29.56 -17.27 -15.99
N LEU A 448 -29.74 -16.97 -14.70
CA LEU A 448 -30.95 -17.29 -13.95
C LEU A 448 -32.15 -16.45 -14.39
N ILE A 449 -31.94 -15.15 -14.65
CA ILE A 449 -32.99 -14.22 -15.09
C ILE A 449 -33.29 -14.31 -16.59
N ARG A 450 -32.65 -15.24 -17.30
CA ARG A 450 -32.77 -15.38 -18.75
C ARG A 450 -34.24 -15.58 -19.17
N PRO A 451 -34.73 -14.83 -20.19
CA PRO A 451 -36.13 -14.91 -20.60
C PRO A 451 -36.51 -16.31 -21.10
N ARG A 452 -37.60 -16.86 -20.55
CA ARG A 452 -38.16 -18.18 -20.93
C ARG A 452 -38.93 -18.15 -22.26
N LYS A 453 -39.48 -17.00 -22.68
CA LYS A 453 -40.21 -16.83 -23.96
C LYS A 453 -39.52 -15.83 -24.90
N ARG A 454 -39.77 -16.02 -26.20
CA ARG A 454 -39.30 -15.31 -27.42
C ARG A 454 -38.14 -14.31 -27.21
N ARG A 455 -36.94 -14.69 -27.70
CA ARG A 455 -35.75 -13.85 -27.73
C ARG A 455 -36.04 -12.54 -28.47
N ARG A 456 -36.01 -11.41 -27.76
CA ARG A 456 -36.01 -10.10 -28.43
C ARG A 456 -34.62 -9.91 -29.03
N HIS A 457 -34.56 -9.89 -30.36
CA HIS A 457 -33.34 -9.55 -31.07
C HIS A 457 -33.32 -8.02 -31.24
N PRO A 458 -32.44 -7.29 -30.52
CA PRO A 458 -32.34 -5.86 -30.73
C PRO A 458 -31.96 -5.57 -32.19
N PRO A 459 -32.42 -4.44 -32.74
CA PRO A 459 -32.13 -4.09 -34.13
C PRO A 459 -30.60 -4.02 -34.35
N ARG A 460 -30.15 -4.40 -35.55
CA ARG A 460 -28.72 -4.48 -35.88
C ARG A 460 -27.94 -3.18 -35.65
N ARG A 461 -28.61 -2.03 -35.69
CA ARG A 461 -28.03 -0.72 -35.38
C ARG A 461 -27.68 -0.59 -33.89
N VAL A 462 -28.63 -0.91 -33.00
CA VAL A 462 -28.43 -0.89 -31.55
C VAL A 462 -27.31 -1.86 -31.15
N ILE A 463 -27.31 -3.09 -31.67
CA ILE A 463 -26.23 -4.05 -31.39
C ILE A 463 -24.86 -3.48 -31.78
N ARG A 464 -24.77 -2.79 -32.92
CA ARG A 464 -23.50 -2.21 -33.40
C ARG A 464 -23.00 -1.11 -32.46
N VAL A 465 -23.90 -0.24 -31.99
CA VAL A 465 -23.55 0.86 -31.08
C VAL A 465 -23.16 0.32 -29.71
N VAL A 466 -24.01 -0.53 -29.11
CA VAL A 466 -23.75 -1.08 -27.77
C VAL A 466 -22.52 -1.99 -27.78
N ALA A 467 -22.21 -2.67 -28.89
CA ALA A 467 -20.97 -3.44 -29.01
C ALA A 467 -19.68 -2.59 -29.00
N LEU A 468 -19.77 -1.26 -29.11
CA LEU A 468 -18.63 -0.36 -28.93
C LEU A 468 -18.37 -0.07 -27.45
N ILE A 469 -19.39 -0.15 -26.58
CA ILE A 469 -19.29 0.21 -25.16
C ILE A 469 -18.12 -0.48 -24.45
N PRO A 470 -17.92 -1.81 -24.55
CA PRO A 470 -16.82 -2.45 -23.83
C PRO A 470 -15.45 -1.99 -24.36
N GLY A 471 -15.35 -1.69 -25.66
CA GLY A 471 -14.13 -1.15 -26.24
C GLY A 471 -13.84 0.28 -25.77
N LEU A 472 -14.87 1.11 -25.64
CA LEU A 472 -14.77 2.46 -25.08
C LEU A 472 -14.45 2.43 -23.58
N LEU A 473 -15.03 1.50 -22.82
CA LEU A 473 -14.71 1.31 -21.41
C LEU A 473 -13.27 0.81 -21.23
N LEU A 474 -12.77 -0.11 -22.07
CA LEU A 474 -11.36 -0.51 -22.05
C LEU A 474 -10.43 0.66 -22.43
N ALA A 475 -10.84 1.52 -23.36
CA ALA A 475 -10.11 2.74 -23.67
C ALA A 475 -10.10 3.70 -22.48
N TRP A 476 -11.23 3.87 -21.80
CA TRP A 476 -11.34 4.67 -20.58
C TRP A 476 -10.48 4.11 -19.45
N VAL A 477 -10.50 2.79 -19.22
CA VAL A 477 -9.63 2.10 -18.26
C VAL A 477 -8.17 2.39 -18.58
N MET A 478 -7.77 2.31 -19.85
CA MET A 478 -6.40 2.62 -20.27
C MET A 478 -6.06 4.10 -20.01
N ILE A 479 -6.95 5.03 -20.32
CA ILE A 479 -6.74 6.47 -20.09
C ILE A 479 -6.60 6.77 -18.59
N VAL A 480 -7.48 6.23 -17.74
CA VAL A 480 -7.42 6.42 -16.28
C VAL A 480 -6.17 5.78 -15.70
N ALA A 481 -5.84 4.55 -16.12
CA ALA A 481 -4.67 3.83 -15.64
C ALA A 481 -3.35 4.52 -16.03
N MET A 482 -3.24 4.99 -17.28
CA MET A 482 -2.02 5.63 -17.79
C MET A 482 -1.90 7.11 -17.39
N GLY A 483 -3.04 7.79 -17.23
CA GLY A 483 -3.12 9.19 -16.83
C GLY A 483 -3.21 9.44 -15.32
N HIS A 484 -3.26 8.37 -14.50
CA HIS A 484 -3.39 8.46 -13.03
C HIS A 484 -4.53 9.38 -12.57
N LEU A 485 -5.63 9.38 -13.33
CA LEU A 485 -6.76 10.24 -13.02
C LEU A 485 -7.43 9.74 -11.72
N PRO A 486 -7.94 10.63 -10.84
CA PRO A 486 -8.55 10.27 -9.56
C PRO A 486 -9.95 9.65 -9.70
N PHE A 487 -10.17 8.84 -10.75
CA PHE A 487 -11.41 8.13 -11.00
C PHE A 487 -11.31 6.68 -10.51
N SER A 488 -12.27 6.27 -9.70
CA SER A 488 -12.36 4.87 -9.27
C SER A 488 -12.81 3.98 -10.44
N LEU A 489 -11.91 3.10 -10.89
CA LEU A 489 -12.21 2.08 -11.91
C LEU A 489 -13.20 1.01 -11.42
N VAL A 490 -13.52 1.00 -10.13
CA VAL A 490 -14.51 0.11 -9.54
C VAL A 490 -15.92 0.46 -10.02
N ASP A 491 -16.19 1.75 -10.25
CA ASP A 491 -17.55 2.25 -10.53
C ASP A 491 -18.10 1.86 -11.91
N ILE A 492 -17.22 1.43 -12.83
CA ILE A 492 -17.60 1.08 -14.21
C ILE A 492 -18.05 -0.39 -14.36
N GLU A 493 -17.91 -1.22 -13.33
CA GLU A 493 -18.28 -2.63 -13.33
C GLU A 493 -19.22 -3.00 -12.16
N PRO A 494 -20.12 -3.98 -12.33
CA PRO A 494 -21.16 -4.32 -11.35
C PRO A 494 -20.65 -5.25 -10.25
N PHE A 495 -19.33 -5.42 -10.12
CA PHE A 495 -18.73 -6.47 -9.31
C PHE A 495 -18.82 -6.16 -7.81
N ASP A 496 -18.56 -4.91 -7.44
CA ASP A 496 -18.65 -4.44 -6.05
C ASP A 496 -20.08 -4.40 -5.51
N ALA A 497 -21.09 -4.39 -6.39
CA ALA A 497 -22.50 -4.52 -5.99
C ALA A 497 -22.81 -5.82 -5.21
N TYR A 498 -21.96 -6.85 -5.29
CA TYR A 498 -22.10 -8.09 -4.50
C TYR A 498 -21.51 -7.97 -3.09
N VAL A 499 -20.73 -6.92 -2.84
CA VAL A 499 -20.20 -6.55 -1.51
C VAL A 499 -20.95 -5.30 -1.03
N PHE A 500 -22.23 -5.50 -0.68
CA PHE A 500 -23.19 -4.42 -0.39
C PHE A 500 -22.75 -3.43 0.71
N ARG A 501 -21.78 -3.80 1.56
CA ARG A 501 -21.23 -2.93 2.61
C ARG A 501 -20.31 -1.81 2.06
N ILE A 502 -19.71 -2.03 0.88
CA ILE A 502 -18.67 -1.15 0.30
C ILE A 502 -19.13 -0.58 -1.06
N ALA A 503 -20.21 -1.12 -1.63
CA ALA A 503 -20.69 -0.77 -2.96
C ALA A 503 -21.15 0.70 -3.08
N GLY A 504 -20.51 1.44 -3.99
CA GLY A 504 -20.98 2.76 -4.40
C GLY A 504 -22.26 2.72 -5.24
N TRP A 505 -23.00 3.84 -5.28
CA TRP A 505 -24.23 3.96 -6.08
C TRP A 505 -24.01 3.73 -7.59
N ALA A 506 -22.83 4.05 -8.11
CA ALA A 506 -22.48 3.85 -9.52
C ALA A 506 -22.43 2.36 -9.90
N THR A 507 -21.68 1.54 -9.17
CA THR A 507 -21.60 0.08 -9.43
C THR A 507 -22.95 -0.61 -9.27
N ILE A 508 -23.75 -0.20 -8.26
CA ILE A 508 -25.13 -0.72 -8.06
C ILE A 508 -26.00 -0.39 -9.27
N THR A 509 -25.92 0.84 -9.78
CA THR A 509 -26.69 1.26 -10.96
C THR A 509 -26.30 0.45 -12.20
N VAL A 510 -25.00 0.25 -12.45
CA VAL A 510 -24.51 -0.60 -13.55
C VAL A 510 -25.01 -2.04 -13.40
N ALA A 511 -24.98 -2.59 -12.19
CA ALA A 511 -25.48 -3.93 -11.90
C ALA A 511 -26.97 -4.06 -12.20
N VAL A 512 -27.81 -3.17 -11.66
CA VAL A 512 -29.26 -3.17 -11.83
C VAL A 512 -29.65 -3.00 -13.29
N VAL A 513 -29.08 -2.00 -13.98
CA VAL A 513 -29.35 -1.75 -15.41
C VAL A 513 -28.92 -2.95 -16.27
N GLY A 514 -27.75 -3.52 -15.97
CA GLY A 514 -27.23 -4.70 -16.64
C GLY A 514 -28.13 -5.93 -16.48
N LEU A 515 -28.67 -6.14 -15.27
CA LEU A 515 -29.62 -7.22 -14.99
C LEU A 515 -30.97 -6.98 -15.68
N ILE A 516 -31.51 -5.77 -15.63
CA ILE A 516 -32.75 -5.40 -16.36
C ILE A 516 -32.59 -5.69 -17.85
N ALA A 517 -31.49 -5.24 -18.48
CA ALA A 517 -31.22 -5.52 -19.88
C ALA A 517 -31.14 -7.05 -20.17
N SER A 518 -30.63 -7.81 -19.21
CA SER A 518 -30.43 -9.26 -19.34
C SER A 518 -31.71 -10.08 -19.23
N ALA A 519 -32.74 -9.52 -18.59
CA ALA A 519 -34.09 -10.06 -18.61
C ALA A 519 -34.71 -10.04 -20.02
N PHE A 520 -34.26 -9.15 -20.91
CA PHE A 520 -34.74 -9.05 -22.29
C PHE A 520 -33.81 -9.73 -23.31
N VAL A 521 -32.49 -9.59 -23.12
CA VAL A 521 -31.47 -10.14 -23.99
C VAL A 521 -30.54 -11.04 -23.17
N PRO A 522 -30.48 -12.36 -23.43
CA PRO A 522 -29.66 -13.26 -22.63
C PRO A 522 -28.21 -12.79 -22.55
N MET A 523 -27.67 -12.68 -21.32
CA MET A 523 -26.31 -12.21 -21.05
C MET A 523 -26.01 -10.81 -21.61
N ALA A 524 -26.98 -9.89 -21.62
CA ALA A 524 -26.84 -8.55 -22.21
C ALA A 524 -25.58 -7.81 -21.71
N TYR A 525 -25.42 -7.70 -20.39
CA TYR A 525 -24.27 -7.01 -19.78
C TYR A 525 -22.93 -7.71 -20.11
N CYS A 526 -22.76 -9.00 -19.78
CA CYS A 526 -21.58 -9.78 -20.19
C CYS A 526 -21.22 -9.70 -21.70
N ARG A 527 -22.20 -9.48 -22.59
CA ARG A 527 -21.97 -9.45 -24.05
C ARG A 527 -21.66 -8.06 -24.59
N TYR A 528 -22.27 -7.03 -24.04
CA TYR A 528 -22.25 -5.68 -24.61
C TYR A 528 -21.89 -4.57 -23.63
N GLY A 529 -21.77 -4.85 -22.32
CA GLY A 529 -21.47 -3.85 -21.30
C GLY A 529 -20.18 -4.13 -20.52
N CYS A 530 -19.82 -5.40 -20.31
CA CYS A 530 -18.68 -5.76 -19.46
C CYS A 530 -17.33 -5.62 -20.19
N PRO A 531 -16.42 -4.72 -19.76
CA PRO A 531 -15.09 -4.59 -20.35
C PRO A 531 -14.23 -5.83 -20.08
N THR A 532 -14.27 -6.38 -18.86
CA THR A 532 -13.56 -7.64 -18.53
C THR A 532 -14.02 -8.81 -19.40
N GLY A 533 -15.32 -8.96 -19.61
CA GLY A 533 -15.87 -10.02 -20.48
C GLY A 533 -15.45 -9.87 -21.95
N ALA A 534 -15.35 -8.63 -22.44
CA ALA A 534 -14.88 -8.34 -23.80
C ALA A 534 -13.39 -8.65 -23.98
N LEU A 535 -12.56 -8.32 -22.99
CA LEU A 535 -11.13 -8.66 -22.95
C LEU A 535 -10.91 -10.17 -23.02
N LEU A 536 -11.60 -10.93 -22.15
CA LEU A 536 -11.48 -12.40 -22.12
C LEU A 536 -12.02 -13.07 -23.40
N ASP A 537 -13.06 -12.53 -24.03
CA ASP A 537 -13.57 -13.04 -25.32
C ASP A 537 -12.60 -12.75 -26.48
N TRP A 538 -11.90 -11.60 -26.45
CA TRP A 538 -10.89 -11.26 -27.45
C TRP A 538 -9.66 -12.16 -27.37
N LEU A 539 -9.23 -12.49 -26.15
CA LEU A 539 -8.13 -13.41 -25.86
C LEU A 539 -8.47 -14.88 -26.08
N ARG A 540 -9.73 -15.20 -26.40
CA ARG A 540 -10.18 -16.58 -26.59
C ARG A 540 -9.69 -17.18 -27.91
N LEU A 541 -9.11 -18.37 -27.84
CA LEU A 541 -8.75 -19.15 -29.01
C LEU A 541 -10.02 -19.54 -29.78
N ASN A 542 -10.14 -19.11 -31.04
CA ASN A 542 -11.32 -19.37 -31.86
C ASN A 542 -10.93 -19.93 -33.23
N ALA A 543 -11.86 -20.63 -33.88
CA ALA A 543 -11.67 -21.13 -35.24
C ALA A 543 -11.46 -20.02 -36.29
N ARG A 544 -11.71 -18.75 -35.90
CA ARG A 544 -11.48 -17.54 -36.70
C ARG A 544 -10.27 -16.72 -36.24
N SER A 545 -9.43 -17.26 -35.37
CA SER A 545 -8.19 -16.60 -34.92
C SER A 545 -7.14 -16.48 -36.03
N ASP A 546 -7.41 -16.99 -37.23
CA ASP A 546 -6.63 -16.80 -38.46
C ASP A 546 -6.84 -15.41 -39.12
N ARG A 547 -7.77 -14.60 -38.60
CA ARG A 547 -8.14 -13.29 -39.15
C ARG A 547 -7.93 -12.16 -38.15
N LEU A 548 -7.38 -11.06 -38.66
CA LEU A 548 -7.38 -9.78 -37.99
C LEU A 548 -8.79 -9.18 -38.02
N THR A 549 -9.19 -8.60 -36.90
CA THR A 549 -10.49 -7.99 -36.67
C THR A 549 -10.31 -6.55 -36.24
N TRP A 550 -11.37 -5.75 -36.30
CA TRP A 550 -11.32 -4.37 -35.81
C TRP A 550 -10.94 -4.28 -34.32
N ARG A 551 -11.24 -5.32 -33.52
CA ARG A 551 -10.84 -5.43 -32.11
C ARG A 551 -9.31 -5.54 -31.95
N ASP A 552 -8.64 -6.18 -32.91
CA ASP A 552 -7.18 -6.24 -32.93
C ASP A 552 -6.60 -4.86 -33.22
N GLY A 553 -7.21 -4.10 -34.14
CA GLY A 553 -6.87 -2.70 -34.40
C GLY A 553 -7.09 -1.81 -33.18
N LEU A 554 -8.21 -1.99 -32.45
CA LEU A 554 -8.46 -1.29 -31.19
C LEU A 554 -7.38 -1.62 -30.16
N ALA A 555 -7.04 -2.90 -29.96
CA ALA A 555 -6.02 -3.32 -29.01
C ALA A 555 -4.64 -2.73 -29.34
N VAL A 556 -4.25 -2.74 -30.62
CA VAL A 556 -3.03 -2.05 -31.08
C VAL A 556 -3.11 -0.56 -30.80
N GLY A 557 -4.25 0.08 -31.10
CA GLY A 557 -4.47 1.49 -30.79
C GLY A 557 -4.36 1.83 -29.30
N LEU A 558 -4.85 0.96 -28.41
CA LEU A 558 -4.72 1.11 -26.96
C LEU A 558 -3.28 0.93 -26.48
N VAL A 559 -2.56 -0.04 -27.02
CA VAL A 559 -1.13 -0.23 -26.73
C VAL A 559 -0.31 0.96 -27.25
N LEU A 560 -0.62 1.48 -28.44
CA LEU A 560 0.01 2.68 -28.98
C LEU A 560 -0.34 3.94 -28.18
N LEU A 561 -1.57 4.06 -27.68
CA LEU A 561 -1.98 5.13 -26.79
C LEU A 561 -1.21 5.03 -25.46
N ALA A 562 -1.13 3.84 -24.87
CA ALA A 562 -0.34 3.60 -23.67
C ALA A 562 1.14 3.91 -23.89
N LEU A 563 1.71 3.46 -25.02
CA LEU A 563 3.06 3.81 -25.43
C LEU A 563 3.20 5.33 -25.62
N GLY A 564 2.19 6.00 -26.16
CA GLY A 564 2.15 7.46 -26.29
C GLY A 564 2.20 8.17 -24.95
N TYR A 565 1.42 7.74 -23.95
CA TYR A 565 1.51 8.25 -22.57
C TYR A 565 2.91 8.09 -21.98
N VAL A 566 3.47 6.91 -22.21
CA VAL A 566 4.82 6.54 -21.76
C VAL A 566 5.92 7.33 -22.47
N LEU A 567 5.74 7.69 -23.74
CA LEU A 567 6.70 8.49 -24.51
C LEU A 567 6.51 10.00 -24.32
N ALA A 568 5.31 10.45 -23.96
CA ALA A 568 4.96 11.87 -23.81
C ALA A 568 5.13 12.41 -22.39
N GLY A 569 4.91 11.57 -21.38
CA GLY A 569 5.41 11.82 -20.02
C GLY A 569 6.90 11.53 -19.97
#